data_AF-A0A6P7SQ81-F1
#
_entry.id   AF-A0A6P7SQ81-F1
#
_cell.length_a   1.000
_cell.length_b   1.000
_cell.length_c   1.000
_cell.angle_alpha   90.00
_cell.angle_beta   90.00
_cell.angle_gamma   90.00
#
_symmetry.space_group_name_H-M   'P 1'
#
loop_
_entity.id
_entity.type
_entity.pdbx_description
1 polymer ?
#
loop_
_entity_poly.entity_id
_entity_poly.type
_entity_poly.pdbx_seq_one_letter_code
_entity_poly.pdbx_strand_id
1 'polypeptide(L)'
;MAPYHSRFNGQVECFVDTFKRALSKLNKEVTDEVALQQFLRVYRVTPNLNTASGQSPVELILVKKVKSVFDKLLSGKKRKSVREDIAKFFKVGEKVYMRAYKNGKQSWGVGVITKCIGKMMY
;
A
#
# COMPACT_ATOMS: atom_id res chain seq x y z
N MET A 1 9.53 -10.83 -10.24
CA MET A 1 9.87 -10.05 -9.03
C MET A 1 11.10 -9.23 -9.38
N ALA A 2 10.99 -7.90 -9.50
CA ALA A 2 12.10 -7.06 -9.93
C ALA A 2 13.06 -6.80 -8.74
N PRO A 3 14.38 -6.95 -8.92
CA PRO A 3 15.35 -6.52 -7.90
C PRO A 3 15.18 -5.03 -7.61
N TYR A 4 15.16 -4.63 -6.34
CA TYR A 4 15.08 -3.23 -5.89
C TYR A 4 13.76 -2.47 -6.18
N HIS A 5 12.62 -3.18 -6.26
CA HIS A 5 11.32 -2.52 -6.46
C HIS A 5 10.57 -2.28 -5.14
N SER A 6 10.67 -1.06 -4.58
CA SER A 6 10.00 -0.63 -3.34
C SER A 6 8.47 -0.75 -3.38
N ARG A 7 7.87 -0.73 -4.57
CA ARG A 7 6.41 -0.62 -4.70
C ARG A 7 5.65 -1.86 -4.22
N PHE A 8 6.24 -3.05 -4.31
CA PHE A 8 5.61 -4.27 -3.77
C PHE A 8 5.60 -4.26 -2.23
N ASN A 9 6.52 -3.54 -1.60
CA ASN A 9 6.62 -3.41 -0.15
C ASN A 9 5.87 -2.19 0.42
N GLY A 10 5.31 -1.35 -0.44
CA GLY A 10 4.70 -0.08 -0.02
C GLY A 10 3.54 -0.23 0.97
N GLN A 11 2.80 -1.35 0.95
CA GLN A 11 1.76 -1.62 1.95
C GLN A 11 2.35 -1.89 3.34
N VAL A 12 3.45 -2.64 3.41
CA VAL A 12 4.15 -2.91 4.67
C VAL A 12 4.76 -1.62 5.21
N GLU A 13 5.39 -0.81 4.36
CA GLU A 13 5.96 0.48 4.74
C GLU A 13 4.88 1.43 5.27
N CYS A 14 3.73 1.52 4.61
CA CYS A 14 2.60 2.32 5.05
C CYS A 14 2.03 1.82 6.39
N PHE A 15 1.96 0.50 6.59
CA PHE A 15 1.56 -0.08 7.88
C PHE A 15 2.53 0.31 9.00
N VAL A 16 3.84 0.17 8.76
CA VAL A 16 4.87 0.50 9.77
C VAL A 16 4.83 1.99 10.11
N ASP A 17 4.68 2.87 9.13
CA ASP A 17 4.53 4.32 9.38
C ASP A 17 3.28 4.62 10.21
N THR A 18 2.13 4.03 9.85
CA THR A 18 0.87 4.20 10.59
C THR A 18 0.99 3.70 12.03
N PHE A 19 1.63 2.55 12.22
CA PHE A 19 1.85 1.93 13.52
C PHE A 19 2.74 2.79 14.42
N LYS A 20 3.90 3.21 13.92
CA LYS A 20 4.83 4.08 14.66
C LYS A 20 4.16 5.40 15.06
N ARG A 21 3.46 6.05 14.12
CA ARG A 21 2.72 7.30 14.40
C ARG A 21 1.65 7.12 15.46
N ALA A 22 0.96 6.00 15.46
CA ALA A 22 -0.05 5.71 16.49
C ALA A 22 0.61 5.58 17.86
N LEU A 23 1.67 4.77 17.98
CA LEU A 23 2.40 4.61 19.25
C LEU A 23 2.97 5.93 19.78
N SER A 24 3.54 6.76 18.90
CA SER A 24 4.01 8.10 19.27
C SER A 24 2.88 8.98 19.80
N LYS A 25 1.66 8.88 19.27
CA LYS A 25 0.50 9.63 19.80
C LYS A 25 0.02 9.13 21.15
N LEU A 26 0.18 7.83 21.44
CA LEU A 26 -0.13 7.27 22.75
C LEU A 26 0.99 7.55 23.78
N ASN A 27 2.16 8.05 23.37
CA ASN A 27 3.38 8.09 24.18
C ASN A 27 3.72 6.71 24.79
N LYS A 28 3.55 5.65 23.99
CA LYS A 28 3.77 4.26 24.41
C LYS A 28 4.77 3.56 23.52
N GLU A 29 5.41 2.54 24.08
CA GLU A 29 6.32 1.65 23.37
C GLU A 29 5.59 0.46 22.76
N VAL A 30 6.27 -0.22 21.84
CA VAL A 30 5.76 -1.44 21.17
C VAL A 30 5.53 -2.59 22.18
N THR A 31 6.23 -2.57 23.30
CA THR A 31 6.15 -3.57 24.39
C THR A 31 4.92 -3.39 25.28
N ASP A 32 4.22 -2.26 25.19
CA ASP A 32 2.98 -2.04 25.93
C ASP A 32 1.84 -2.79 25.23
N GLU A 33 1.46 -3.95 25.79
CA GLU A 33 0.40 -4.81 25.24
C GLU A 33 -0.94 -4.09 25.13
N VAL A 34 -1.26 -3.19 26.07
CA VAL A 34 -2.51 -2.44 26.08
C VAL A 34 -2.52 -1.46 24.91
N ALA A 35 -1.41 -0.75 24.70
CA ALA A 35 -1.25 0.15 23.56
C ALA A 35 -1.33 -0.60 22.22
N LEU A 36 -0.72 -1.78 22.14
CA LEU A 36 -0.76 -2.63 20.95
C LEU A 36 -2.19 -3.11 20.66
N GLN A 37 -2.91 -3.61 21.67
CA GLN A 37 -4.30 -4.03 21.50
C GLN A 37 -5.21 -2.87 21.11
N GLN A 38 -5.02 -1.69 21.70
CA GLN A 38 -5.78 -0.49 21.36
C GLN A 38 -5.53 -0.07 19.91
N PHE A 39 -4.27 -0.02 19.47
CA PHE A 39 -3.91 0.24 18.08
C PHE A 39 -4.58 -0.76 17.14
N LEU A 40 -4.41 -2.06 17.39
CA LEU A 40 -4.93 -3.11 16.52
C LEU A 40 -6.45 -3.09 16.44
N ARG A 41 -7.14 -2.79 17.55
CA ARG A 41 -8.59 -2.65 17.58
C ARG A 41 -9.06 -1.54 16.63
N VAL A 42 -8.44 -0.37 16.71
CA VAL A 42 -8.79 0.77 15.85
C VAL A 42 -8.39 0.50 14.40
N TYR A 43 -7.17 0.00 14.17
CA TYR A 43 -6.66 -0.29 12.83
C TYR A 43 -7.56 -1.28 12.08
N ARG A 44 -8.01 -2.35 12.74
CA ARG A 44 -8.85 -3.39 12.12
C ARG A 44 -10.21 -2.89 11.67
N VAL A 45 -10.81 -1.92 12.36
CA VAL A 45 -12.14 -1.37 12.01
C VAL A 45 -12.07 -0.13 11.13
N THR A 46 -10.89 0.49 11.00
CA THR A 46 -10.72 1.71 10.19
C THR A 46 -10.67 1.34 8.69
N PRO A 47 -11.49 1.98 7.84
CA PRO A 47 -11.43 1.78 6.38
C PRO A 47 -10.04 2.13 5.82
N ASN A 48 -9.45 1.24 5.02
CA ASN A 48 -8.17 1.49 4.37
C ASN A 48 -8.38 1.90 2.91
N LEU A 49 -8.18 3.19 2.60
CA LEU A 49 -8.34 3.77 1.27
C LEU A 49 -7.36 3.21 0.22
N ASN A 50 -6.25 2.58 0.66
CA ASN A 50 -5.31 1.92 -0.25
C ASN A 50 -5.82 0.55 -0.75
N THR A 51 -6.96 0.07 -0.24
CA THR A 51 -7.63 -1.13 -0.73
C THR A 51 -8.61 -0.76 -1.83
N ALA A 52 -8.82 -1.65 -2.82
CA ALA A 52 -9.61 -1.37 -4.02
C ALA A 52 -11.06 -0.88 -3.73
N SER A 53 -11.60 -1.25 -2.58
CA SER A 53 -12.97 -0.99 -2.13
C SER A 53 -13.05 -0.06 -0.92
N GLY A 54 -11.91 0.42 -0.39
CA GLY A 54 -11.86 1.15 0.86
C GLY A 54 -12.37 0.34 2.06
N GLN A 55 -12.17 -0.99 2.03
CA GLN A 55 -12.56 -1.91 3.09
C GLN A 55 -11.60 -1.81 4.27
N SER A 56 -12.10 -2.09 5.48
CA SER A 56 -11.25 -2.21 6.66
C SER A 56 -10.51 -3.56 6.67
N PRO A 57 -9.39 -3.69 7.41
CA PRO A 57 -8.67 -4.96 7.50
C PRO A 57 -9.56 -6.12 7.98
N VAL A 58 -10.46 -5.87 8.93
CA VAL A 58 -11.37 -6.92 9.43
C VAL A 58 -12.40 -7.34 8.39
N GLU A 59 -12.88 -6.41 7.57
CA GLU A 59 -13.80 -6.71 6.47
C GLU A 59 -13.14 -7.56 5.38
N LEU A 60 -11.86 -7.30 5.09
CA LEU A 60 -11.09 -8.10 4.13
C LEU A 60 -10.87 -9.53 4.63
N ILE A 61 -10.57 -9.69 5.92
CA ILE A 61 -10.30 -11.01 6.51
C ILE A 61 -11.59 -11.82 6.69
N LEU A 62 -12.66 -11.19 7.17
CA LEU A 62 -13.92 -11.88 7.50
C LEU A 62 -14.93 -11.91 6.33
N VAL A 63 -14.65 -11.19 5.24
CA VAL A 63 -15.55 -11.03 4.08
C VAL A 63 -16.95 -10.57 4.50
N LYS A 64 -17.06 -9.91 5.65
CA LYS A 64 -18.31 -9.45 6.27
C LYS A 64 -18.10 -8.10 6.92
N LYS A 65 -19.14 -7.26 6.88
CA LYS A 65 -19.13 -5.94 7.52
C LYS A 65 -19.22 -6.07 9.04
N VAL A 66 -18.16 -5.73 9.75
CA VAL A 66 -18.15 -5.63 11.21
C VAL A 66 -18.62 -4.23 11.60
N LYS A 67 -19.74 -4.15 12.32
CA LYS A 67 -20.26 -2.87 12.82
C LYS A 67 -19.43 -2.42 14.03
N SER A 68 -18.93 -1.20 13.98
CA SER A 68 -18.24 -0.52 15.08
C SER A 68 -19.08 0.63 15.64
N VAL A 69 -18.68 1.15 16.80
CA VAL A 69 -19.31 2.35 17.39
C VAL A 69 -19.18 3.56 16.46
N PHE A 70 -18.09 3.62 15.68
CA PHE A 70 -17.83 4.70 14.72
C PHE A 70 -18.79 4.69 13.52
N ASP A 71 -19.37 3.53 13.16
CA ASP A 71 -20.37 3.48 12.09
C ASP A 71 -21.65 4.26 12.44
N LYS A 72 -21.94 4.43 13.73
CA LYS A 72 -23.06 5.25 14.19
C LYS A 72 -22.77 6.76 14.11
N LEU A 73 -21.50 7.15 14.02
CA LEU A 73 -21.05 8.54 14.01
C LEU A 73 -20.89 9.10 12.58
N LEU A 74 -20.84 8.24 11.56
CA LEU A 74 -20.62 8.65 10.18
C LEU A 74 -21.96 8.91 9.45
N SER A 75 -22.39 10.16 9.45
CA SER A 75 -23.36 10.69 8.48
C SER A 75 -22.60 11.25 7.26
N GLY A 76 -22.57 10.53 6.14
CA GLY A 76 -22.17 11.13 4.86
C GLY A 76 -21.40 10.24 3.88
N LYS A 77 -21.72 10.41 2.58
CA LYS A 77 -21.22 9.69 1.40
C LYS A 77 -19.70 9.46 1.41
N LYS A 78 -19.28 8.22 1.15
CA LYS A 78 -17.89 7.87 0.81
C LYS A 78 -17.49 8.57 -0.49
N ARG A 79 -16.50 9.47 -0.44
CA ARG A 79 -15.86 10.01 -1.64
C ARG A 79 -15.01 8.92 -2.28
N LYS A 80 -15.43 8.39 -3.44
CA LYS A 80 -14.57 7.57 -4.28
C LYS A 80 -13.59 8.50 -4.99
N SER A 81 -12.34 8.56 -4.54
CA SER A 81 -11.29 9.18 -5.35
C SER A 81 -10.93 8.20 -6.47
N VAL A 82 -11.51 8.39 -7.65
CA VAL A 82 -10.99 7.74 -8.87
C VAL A 82 -9.76 8.53 -9.27
N ARG A 83 -8.57 7.98 -9.01
CA ARG A 83 -7.36 8.46 -9.69
C ARG A 83 -7.32 7.75 -11.03
N GLU A 84 -7.60 8.48 -12.10
CA GLU A 84 -7.31 8.01 -13.46
C GLU A 84 -5.79 8.09 -13.66
N ASP A 85 -5.10 7.01 -13.28
CA ASP A 85 -3.70 6.84 -13.64
C ASP A 85 -3.62 6.62 -15.15
N ILE A 86 -3.25 7.66 -15.91
CA ILE A 86 -2.82 7.55 -17.30
C ILE A 86 -1.47 6.80 -17.29
N ALA A 87 -1.54 5.48 -17.14
CA ALA A 87 -0.36 4.63 -17.17
C ALA A 87 0.13 4.51 -18.63
N LYS A 88 1.35 5.00 -18.89
CA LYS A 88 2.05 4.70 -20.15
C LYS A 88 2.41 3.21 -20.15
N PHE A 89 1.93 2.48 -21.14
CA PHE A 89 2.25 1.07 -21.34
C PHE A 89 3.34 0.92 -22.40
N PHE A 90 4.30 0.03 -22.16
CA PHE A 90 5.31 -0.33 -23.15
C PHE A 90 4.83 -1.52 -23.97
N LYS A 91 5.21 -1.57 -25.25
CA LYS A 91 4.92 -2.71 -26.13
C LYS A 91 6.13 -3.64 -26.23
N VAL A 92 5.87 -4.93 -26.46
CA VAL A 92 6.93 -5.88 -26.80
C VAL A 92 7.61 -5.41 -28.09
N GLY A 93 8.95 -5.41 -28.10
CA GLY A 93 9.78 -4.87 -29.18
C GLY A 93 10.11 -3.38 -29.04
N GLU A 94 9.54 -2.67 -28.06
CA GLU A 94 9.85 -1.25 -27.83
C GLU A 94 11.22 -1.07 -27.18
N LYS A 95 12.01 -0.11 -27.69
CA LYS A 95 13.28 0.29 -27.10
C LYS A 95 13.02 1.16 -25.88
N VAL A 96 13.57 0.77 -24.74
CA VAL A 96 13.43 1.48 -23.47
C VAL A 96 14.80 1.72 -22.85
N TYR A 97 14.90 2.76 -22.02
CA TYR A 97 16.05 2.95 -21.14
C TYR A 97 15.75 2.32 -19.78
N MET A 98 16.61 1.41 -19.34
CA MET A 98 16.52 0.75 -18.04
C MET A 98 17.60 1.27 -17.09
N ARG A 99 17.24 1.43 -15.82
CA ARG A 99 18.21 1.79 -14.79
C ARG A 99 18.93 0.54 -14.32
N ALA A 100 20.25 0.51 -14.48
CA ALA A 100 21.13 -0.53 -13.99
C ALA A 100 21.76 -0.11 -12.66
N TYR A 101 21.82 -1.06 -11.72
CA TYR A 101 22.49 -0.91 -10.44
C TYR A 101 23.68 -1.88 -10.41
N LYS A 102 24.90 -1.36 -10.52
CA LYS A 102 26.15 -2.15 -10.43
C LYS A 102 27.11 -1.46 -9.47
N ASN A 103 27.67 -2.21 -8.52
CA ASN A 103 28.68 -1.73 -7.56
C ASN A 103 28.29 -0.42 -6.85
N GLY A 104 27.03 -0.30 -6.42
CA GLY A 104 26.52 0.91 -5.75
C GLY A 104 26.34 2.14 -6.65
N LYS A 105 26.67 2.07 -7.93
CA LYS A 105 26.48 3.15 -8.91
C LYS A 105 25.22 2.90 -9.75
N GLN A 106 24.49 3.99 -10.03
CA GLN A 106 23.30 3.98 -10.89
C GLN A 106 23.71 4.43 -12.30
N SER A 107 23.38 3.64 -13.32
CA SER A 107 23.56 4.01 -14.72
C SER A 107 22.32 3.68 -15.55
N TRP A 108 22.19 4.30 -16.71
CA TRP A 108 21.13 3.99 -17.67
C TRP A 108 21.69 3.14 -18.81
N GLY A 109 21.00 2.05 -19.14
CA GLY A 109 21.31 1.20 -20.29
C GLY A 109 20.12 1.11 -21.24
N VAL A 110 20.37 0.88 -22.53
CA VAL A 110 19.30 0.64 -23.50
C VAL A 110 18.92 -0.84 -23.48
N GLY A 111 17.62 -1.12 -23.50
CA GLY A 111 17.06 -2.46 -23.60
C GLY A 111 15.85 -2.49 -24.54
N VAL A 112 15.39 -3.70 -24.85
CA VAL A 112 14.16 -3.93 -25.63
C VAL A 112 13.21 -4.73 -24.77
N ILE A 113 11.94 -4.34 -24.72
CA ILE A 113 10.92 -5.10 -24.01
C ILE A 113 10.70 -6.45 -24.71
N THR A 114 10.96 -7.55 -24.01
CA THR A 114 10.77 -8.90 -24.56
C THR A 114 9.44 -9.52 -24.15
N LYS A 115 8.91 -9.17 -22.96
CA LYS A 115 7.66 -9.76 -22.47
C LYS A 115 6.98 -8.91 -21.40
N CYS A 116 5.69 -8.60 -21.58
CA CYS A 116 4.87 -8.05 -20.50
C CYS A 116 4.52 -9.13 -19.46
N ILE A 117 4.89 -8.91 -18.20
CA ILE A 117 4.61 -9.79 -17.06
C ILE A 117 3.45 -9.24 -16.21
N GLY A 118 3.18 -7.94 -16.28
CA GLY A 118 2.05 -7.31 -15.62
C GLY A 118 1.93 -5.82 -15.95
N LYS A 119 0.96 -5.12 -15.34
CA LYS A 119 0.63 -3.70 -15.64
C LYS A 119 1.85 -2.76 -15.65
N MET A 120 2.86 -3.05 -14.83
CA MET A 120 4.10 -2.27 -14.70
C MET A 120 5.38 -3.12 -14.74
N MET A 121 5.29 -4.38 -15.17
CA MET A 121 6.46 -5.27 -15.28
C MET A 121 6.57 -5.79 -16.71
N TYR A 122 7.75 -5.60 -17.30
CA TYR A 122 8.07 -5.87 -18.70
C TYR A 122 9.46 -6.52 -18.81
#